data_AF-P20096-F1
#
_entry.id   AF-P20096-F1
#
_cell.length_a   1.000
_cell.length_b   1.000
_cell.length_c   1.000
_cell.angle_alpha   90.00
_cell.angle_beta   90.00
_cell.angle_gamma   90.00
#
_symmetry.space_group_name_H-M   'P 1'
#
loop_
_entity.id
_entity.type
_entity.pdbx_description
1 polymer ?
#
loop_
_entity_poly.entity_id
_entity_poly.type
_entity_poly.pdbx_seq_one_letter_code
_entity_poly.pdbx_strand_id
1 'polypeptide(L)'
;MGLSPHLAVTLFCFLICTGNGIHGCNDSPLREIINTLNQVTEKGTPCTEMFVPDVLTATRNTTENELICRASRVLRKFYFPRDVPPCLKNKSGVLGELRKLCRGVSGLNSLRSCTVNESTLTTLKDFLESLKSILRGKYLQSCTSMS
;
A
#
# COMPACT_ATOMS: atom_id res chain seq x y z
N MET A 1 23.77 46.83 -18.67
CA MET A 1 23.31 45.58 -19.31
C MET A 1 22.20 45.01 -18.44
N GLY A 2 20.94 45.31 -18.75
CA GLY A 2 19.79 44.83 -17.96
C GLY A 2 19.35 43.47 -18.48
N LEU A 3 19.22 42.48 -17.60
CA LEU A 3 18.59 41.20 -17.95
C LEU A 3 17.14 41.45 -18.36
N SER A 4 16.74 40.86 -19.50
CA SER A 4 15.37 40.95 -19.99
C SER A 4 14.39 40.47 -18.91
N PRO A 5 13.29 41.20 -18.65
CA PRO A 5 12.31 40.84 -17.61
C PRO A 5 11.77 39.41 -17.79
N HIS A 6 11.74 38.88 -19.01
CA HIS A 6 11.36 37.49 -19.28
C HIS A 6 12.33 36.45 -18.69
N LEU A 7 13.64 36.72 -18.74
CA LEU A 7 14.65 35.84 -18.16
C LEU A 7 14.60 35.88 -16.63
N ALA A 8 14.37 37.06 -16.05
CA ALA A 8 14.22 37.20 -14.60
C ALA A 8 13.01 36.41 -14.08
N VAL A 9 11.85 36.52 -14.73
CA VAL A 9 10.64 35.75 -14.36
C VAL A 9 10.88 34.24 -14.50
N THR A 10 11.56 33.82 -15.58
CA THR A 10 11.86 32.40 -15.79
C THR A 10 12.82 31.86 -14.73
N LEU A 11 13.87 32.62 -14.38
CA LEU A 11 14.81 32.26 -13.32
C LEU A 11 14.15 32.26 -11.94
N PHE A 12 13.24 33.20 -11.66
CA PHE A 12 12.47 33.24 -10.41
C PHE A 12 11.51 32.04 -10.32
N CYS A 13 10.87 31.65 -11.43
CA CYS A 13 10.10 30.42 -11.51
C CYS A 13 10.98 29.18 -11.29
N PHE A 14 12.17 29.11 -11.88
CA PHE A 14 13.09 27.99 -11.61
C PHE A 14 13.56 27.95 -10.15
N LEU A 15 13.85 29.09 -9.52
CA LEU A 15 14.25 29.16 -8.11
C LEU A 15 13.09 28.80 -7.17
N ILE A 16 11.87 29.23 -7.44
CA ILE A 16 10.69 28.86 -6.64
C ILE A 16 10.32 27.38 -6.86
N CYS A 17 10.43 26.87 -8.10
CA CYS A 17 10.13 25.47 -8.41
C CYS A 17 11.23 24.49 -7.97
N THR A 18 12.48 24.94 -7.85
CA THR A 18 13.56 24.12 -7.27
C THR A 18 13.67 24.27 -5.75
N GLY A 19 13.10 25.34 -5.18
CA GLY A 19 13.29 25.69 -3.77
C GLY A 19 12.62 24.77 -2.75
N ASN A 20 11.39 24.27 -3.01
CA ASN A 20 10.61 23.65 -1.92
C ASN A 20 9.96 22.29 -2.23
N GLY A 21 10.19 21.66 -3.39
CA GLY A 21 9.49 20.41 -3.74
C GLY A 21 10.11 19.10 -3.22
N ILE A 22 11.38 19.11 -2.81
CA ILE A 22 12.06 17.92 -2.28
C ILE A 22 12.15 18.00 -0.75
N HIS A 23 11.10 18.50 -0.08
CA HIS A 23 10.86 18.00 1.26
C HIS A 23 10.40 16.55 1.08
N GLY A 24 11.38 15.65 1.03
CA GLY A 24 11.19 14.26 0.65
C GLY A 24 10.01 13.68 1.41
N CYS A 25 9.02 13.18 0.68
CA CYS A 25 7.83 12.58 1.25
C CYS A 25 8.23 11.55 2.32
N ASN A 26 7.99 11.90 3.59
CA ASN A 26 8.58 11.18 4.73
C ASN A 26 7.62 10.15 5.34
N ASP A 27 6.62 9.70 4.57
CA ASP A 27 5.78 8.57 4.99
C ASP A 27 6.54 7.24 4.77
N SER A 28 7.58 7.05 5.61
CA SER A 28 8.40 5.83 5.63
C SER A 28 7.54 4.57 5.78
N PRO A 29 6.51 4.53 6.66
CA PRO A 29 5.64 3.37 6.76
C PRO A 29 4.97 3.00 5.44
N LEU A 30 4.33 3.95 4.76
CA LEU A 30 3.67 3.66 3.48
C LEU A 30 4.69 3.22 2.41
N ARG A 31 5.85 3.90 2.34
CA ARG A 31 6.91 3.55 1.39
C ARG A 31 7.41 2.12 1.59
N GLU A 32 7.66 1.71 2.84
CA GLU A 32 8.10 0.36 3.17
C GLU A 32 7.05 -0.71 2.81
N ILE A 33 5.77 -0.42 3.06
CA ILE A 33 4.66 -1.32 2.72
C ILE A 33 4.54 -1.46 1.20
N ILE A 34 4.60 -0.36 0.45
CA ILE A 34 4.56 -0.36 -1.02
C ILE A 34 5.74 -1.15 -1.59
N ASN A 35 6.94 -0.97 -1.04
CA ASN A 35 8.12 -1.74 -1.47
C ASN A 35 7.94 -3.24 -1.20
N THR A 36 7.41 -3.61 -0.04
CA THR A 36 7.11 -5.01 0.29
C THR A 36 6.06 -5.59 -0.66
N LEU A 37 5.01 -4.83 -0.98
CA LEU A 37 4.01 -5.23 -1.98
C LEU A 37 4.63 -5.49 -3.33
N ASN A 38 5.49 -4.58 -3.83
CA ASN A 38 6.17 -4.77 -5.10
C ASN A 38 6.97 -6.09 -5.11
N GLN A 39 7.70 -6.38 -4.03
CA GLN A 39 8.46 -7.63 -3.92
C GLN A 39 7.56 -8.88 -3.94
N VAL A 40 6.40 -8.85 -3.27
CA VAL A 40 5.44 -9.97 -3.27
C VAL A 40 4.85 -10.15 -4.68
N THR A 41 4.48 -9.07 -5.36
CA THR A 41 3.88 -9.12 -6.70
C THR A 41 4.88 -9.51 -7.78
N GLU A 42 6.12 -9.01 -7.70
CA GLU A 42 7.18 -9.26 -8.69
C GLU A 42 7.72 -10.69 -8.61
N LYS A 43 7.97 -11.20 -7.40
CA LYS A 43 8.35 -12.61 -7.20
C LYS A 43 7.24 -13.56 -7.65
N GLY A 44 6.00 -13.07 -7.70
CA GLY A 44 4.81 -13.88 -7.86
C GLY A 44 4.57 -14.81 -6.68
N THR A 45 3.36 -15.34 -6.59
CA THR A 45 3.02 -16.40 -5.65
C THR A 45 2.28 -17.51 -6.38
N PRO A 46 2.53 -18.79 -6.09
CA PRO A 46 1.70 -19.87 -6.65
C PRO A 46 0.24 -19.80 -6.19
N CYS A 47 -0.09 -18.98 -5.17
CA CYS A 47 -1.47 -18.74 -4.74
C CYS A 47 -2.11 -17.50 -5.38
N THR A 48 -1.58 -16.98 -6.49
CA THR A 48 -2.06 -15.74 -7.13
C THR A 48 -3.55 -15.82 -7.51
N GLU A 49 -3.99 -16.99 -7.97
CA GLU A 49 -5.38 -17.28 -8.36
C GLU A 49 -6.26 -17.75 -7.19
N MET A 50 -5.73 -17.82 -5.96
CA MET A 50 -6.51 -18.23 -4.80
C MET A 50 -7.55 -17.16 -4.46
N PHE A 51 -8.81 -17.58 -4.29
CA PHE A 51 -9.87 -16.68 -3.87
C PHE A 51 -9.68 -16.20 -2.44
N VAL A 52 -9.89 -14.91 -2.23
CA VAL A 52 -9.90 -14.23 -0.93
C VAL A 52 -11.14 -13.36 -0.82
N PRO A 53 -11.61 -13.05 0.40
CA PRO A 53 -12.67 -12.07 0.59
C PRO A 53 -12.29 -10.72 -0.03
N ASP A 54 -13.19 -10.14 -0.82
CA ASP A 54 -13.06 -8.77 -1.31
C ASP A 54 -13.41 -7.80 -0.18
N VAL A 55 -12.37 -7.25 0.45
CA VAL A 55 -12.47 -6.39 1.63
C VAL A 55 -12.13 -4.93 1.37
N LEU A 56 -11.71 -4.60 0.14
CA LEU A 56 -11.25 -3.27 -0.22
C LEU A 56 -12.36 -2.42 -0.84
N THR A 57 -13.48 -3.03 -1.20
CA THR A 57 -14.69 -2.33 -1.63
C THR A 57 -15.30 -1.55 -0.46
N ALA A 58 -15.18 -0.23 -0.51
CA ALA A 58 -15.76 0.67 0.49
C ALA A 58 -17.28 0.83 0.28
N THR A 59 -18.04 0.69 1.36
CA THR A 59 -19.45 1.15 1.39
C THR A 59 -19.51 2.54 2.03
N ARG A 60 -20.65 3.24 1.94
CA ARG A 60 -20.82 4.62 2.46
C ARG A 60 -20.36 4.80 3.93
N ASN A 61 -20.39 3.74 4.74
CA ASN A 61 -20.07 3.80 6.17
C ASN A 61 -18.73 3.15 6.53
N THR A 62 -17.98 2.63 5.56
CA THR A 62 -16.73 1.92 5.83
C THR A 62 -15.60 2.91 6.09
N THR A 63 -14.96 2.81 7.25
CA THR A 63 -13.83 3.67 7.61
C THR A 63 -12.53 3.14 7.02
N GLU A 64 -11.53 4.01 6.89
CA GLU A 64 -10.19 3.62 6.45
C GLU A 64 -9.55 2.57 7.38
N ASN A 65 -9.63 2.78 8.69
CA ASN A 65 -9.14 1.82 9.70
C ASN A 65 -9.82 0.45 9.53
N GLU A 66 -11.11 0.43 9.21
CA GLU A 66 -11.83 -0.81 8.96
C GLU A 66 -11.32 -1.52 7.70
N LEU A 67 -11.08 -0.82 6.59
CA LEU A 67 -10.48 -1.40 5.38
C LEU A 67 -9.09 -1.98 5.64
N ILE A 68 -8.22 -1.23 6.33
CA ILE A 68 -6.87 -1.67 6.67
C ILE A 68 -6.91 -2.90 7.60
N CYS A 69 -7.81 -2.88 8.59
CA CYS A 69 -8.00 -4.03 9.47
C CYS A 69 -8.42 -5.28 8.68
N ARG A 70 -9.42 -5.15 7.79
CA ARG A 70 -9.91 -6.27 6.99
C ARG A 70 -8.84 -6.77 6.01
N ALA A 71 -8.08 -5.88 5.38
CA ALA A 71 -6.93 -6.24 4.55
C ALA A 71 -5.88 -7.04 5.35
N SER A 72 -5.58 -6.62 6.58
CA SER A 72 -4.69 -7.37 7.48
C SER A 72 -5.22 -8.75 7.82
N ARG A 73 -6.54 -8.91 7.99
CA ARG A 73 -7.19 -10.21 8.21
C ARG A 73 -7.03 -11.13 7.01
N VAL A 74 -7.18 -10.63 5.78
CA VAL A 74 -6.95 -11.41 4.56
C VAL A 74 -5.48 -11.85 4.47
N LEU A 75 -4.53 -10.94 4.69
CA LEU A 75 -3.09 -11.27 4.66
C LEU A 75 -2.68 -12.32 5.70
N ARG A 76 -3.32 -12.35 6.87
CA ARG A 76 -3.06 -13.35 7.92
C ARG A 76 -3.22 -14.79 7.45
N LYS A 77 -4.20 -15.06 6.58
CA LYS A 77 -4.43 -16.41 6.03
C LYS A 77 -3.21 -16.97 5.30
N PHE A 78 -2.28 -16.11 4.83
CA PHE A 78 -1.16 -16.54 4.02
C PHE A 78 0.16 -16.74 4.76
N TYR A 79 0.31 -16.26 6.00
CA TYR A 79 1.56 -16.43 6.76
C TYR A 79 1.37 -17.02 8.15
N PHE A 80 0.14 -17.05 8.66
CA PHE A 80 -0.12 -17.61 9.98
C PHE A 80 0.03 -19.14 9.90
N PRO A 81 0.90 -19.78 10.72
CA PRO A 81 1.31 -21.17 10.51
C PRO A 81 0.18 -22.19 10.36
N ARG A 82 -0.98 -21.94 10.98
CA ARG A 82 -2.15 -22.82 10.93
C ARG A 82 -2.99 -22.67 9.65
N ASP A 83 -2.87 -21.53 8.97
CA ASP A 83 -3.74 -21.16 7.86
C ASP A 83 -2.98 -21.13 6.51
N VAL A 84 -1.64 -21.26 6.54
CA VAL A 84 -0.81 -21.17 5.33
C VAL A 84 -1.30 -22.18 4.28
N PRO A 85 -1.71 -21.72 3.09
CA PRO A 85 -2.20 -22.61 2.05
C PRO A 85 -1.06 -23.49 1.49
N PRO A 86 -1.36 -24.70 1.00
CA PRO A 86 -0.35 -25.63 0.50
C PRO A 86 0.60 -25.03 -0.55
N CYS A 87 0.10 -24.15 -1.41
CA CYS A 87 0.91 -23.45 -2.42
C CYS A 87 2.03 -22.58 -1.81
N LEU A 88 1.92 -22.13 -0.56
CA LEU A 88 2.97 -21.35 0.11
C LEU A 88 3.86 -22.16 1.07
N LYS A 89 3.54 -23.44 1.36
CA LYS A 89 4.19 -24.21 2.43
C LYS A 89 5.73 -24.26 2.32
N ASN A 90 6.26 -24.33 1.09
CA ASN A 90 7.70 -24.38 0.81
C ASN A 90 8.24 -23.06 0.21
N LYS A 91 7.51 -21.95 0.35
CA LYS A 91 7.87 -20.64 -0.19
C LYS A 91 8.23 -19.67 0.93
N SER A 92 9.23 -20.04 1.75
CA SER A 92 9.64 -19.29 2.95
C SER A 92 9.96 -17.82 2.67
N GLY A 93 10.56 -17.50 1.53
CA GLY A 93 10.82 -16.13 1.10
C GLY A 93 9.55 -15.32 0.90
N VAL A 94 8.56 -15.86 0.18
CA VAL A 94 7.27 -15.20 -0.07
C VAL A 94 6.46 -15.10 1.23
N LEU A 95 6.49 -16.14 2.08
CA LEU A 95 5.90 -16.13 3.42
C LEU A 95 6.49 -15.02 4.30
N GLY A 96 7.81 -14.82 4.23
CA GLY A 96 8.51 -13.76 4.95
C GLY A 96 8.04 -12.37 4.51
N GLU A 97 7.91 -12.15 3.20
CA GLU A 97 7.42 -10.87 2.67
C GLU A 97 5.93 -10.64 2.99
N LEU A 98 5.07 -11.66 2.90
CA LEU A 98 3.66 -11.56 3.30
C LEU A 98 3.49 -11.26 4.79
N ARG A 99 4.37 -11.83 5.64
CA ARG A 99 4.41 -11.52 7.07
C ARG A 99 4.80 -10.06 7.33
N LYS A 100 5.85 -9.56 6.65
CA LYS A 100 6.25 -8.14 6.74
C LYS A 100 5.12 -7.23 6.26
N LEU A 101 4.50 -7.58 5.14
CA LEU A 101 3.37 -6.86 4.58
C LEU A 101 2.21 -6.77 5.57
N CYS A 102 1.79 -7.90 6.16
CA CYS A 102 0.73 -7.88 7.16
C CYS A 102 1.09 -7.02 8.37
N ARG A 103 2.33 -7.09 8.87
CA ARG A 103 2.78 -6.24 9.99
C ARG A 103 2.71 -4.77 9.65
N GLY A 104 3.21 -4.39 8.47
CA GLY A 104 3.17 -3.00 8.01
C GLY A 104 1.73 -2.50 7.85
N VAL A 105 0.88 -3.25 7.14
CA VAL A 105 -0.55 -2.90 6.97
C VAL A 105 -1.27 -2.84 8.33
N SER A 106 -1.04 -3.80 9.23
CA SER A 106 -1.61 -3.77 10.58
C SER A 106 -1.14 -2.57 11.40
N GLY A 107 0.09 -2.11 11.17
CA GLY A 107 0.67 -0.94 11.84
C GLY A 107 0.03 0.39 11.41
N LEU A 108 -0.64 0.43 10.26
CA LEU A 108 -1.40 1.61 9.81
C LEU A 108 -2.76 1.74 10.52
N ASN A 109 -3.21 0.73 11.26
CA ASN A 109 -4.56 0.66 11.79
C ASN A 109 -4.59 0.61 13.32
N SER A 110 -5.42 1.45 13.93
CA SER A 110 -5.65 1.49 15.38
C SER A 110 -6.66 0.44 15.88
N LEU A 111 -7.47 -0.11 14.98
CA LEU A 111 -8.53 -1.06 15.31
C LEU A 111 -7.97 -2.47 15.57
N ARG A 112 -8.26 -3.04 16.76
CA ARG A 112 -7.75 -4.39 17.13
C ARG A 112 -8.44 -5.55 16.40
N SER A 113 -9.68 -5.37 16.00
CA SER A 113 -10.49 -6.40 15.34
C SER A 113 -11.55 -5.77 14.45
N CYS A 114 -11.87 -6.46 13.37
CA CYS A 114 -12.90 -6.11 12.41
C CYS A 114 -13.58 -7.37 11.93
N THR A 115 -14.82 -7.21 11.49
CA THR A 115 -15.59 -8.24 10.80
C THR A 115 -15.21 -8.23 9.32
N VAL A 116 -14.97 -9.42 8.76
CA VAL A 116 -14.75 -9.63 7.33
C VAL A 116 -15.99 -10.32 6.78
N ASN A 117 -16.61 -9.72 5.76
CA ASN A 117 -17.66 -10.37 5.00
C ASN A 117 -17.00 -11.29 3.97
N GLU A 118 -17.38 -12.56 3.93
CA GLU A 118 -16.84 -13.56 2.99
C GLU A 118 -17.77 -13.85 1.80
N SER A 119 -18.84 -13.07 1.61
CA SER A 119 -19.79 -13.26 0.50
C SER A 119 -19.26 -12.80 -0.87
N THR A 120 -18.43 -11.75 -0.90
CA THR A 120 -17.77 -11.26 -2.11
C THR A 120 -16.33 -11.76 -2.13
N LEU A 121 -15.92 -12.33 -3.25
CA LEU A 121 -14.59 -12.90 -3.45
C LEU A 121 -13.86 -12.18 -4.57
N THR A 122 -12.55 -12.15 -4.46
CA THR A 122 -11.61 -11.68 -5.49
C THR A 122 -10.40 -12.62 -5.51
N THR A 123 -9.51 -12.50 -6.49
CA THR A 123 -8.24 -13.25 -6.47
C THR A 123 -7.24 -12.59 -5.54
N LEU A 124 -6.28 -13.35 -5.01
CA LEU A 124 -5.18 -12.79 -4.23
C LEU A 124 -4.40 -11.75 -5.06
N LYS A 125 -4.24 -11.99 -6.37
CA LYS A 125 -3.63 -11.04 -7.30
C LYS A 125 -4.32 -9.67 -7.27
N ASP A 126 -5.62 -9.68 -7.52
CA ASP A 126 -6.42 -8.47 -7.65
C ASP A 126 -6.52 -7.76 -6.31
N PHE A 127 -6.60 -8.51 -5.21
CA PHE A 127 -6.50 -7.96 -3.86
C PHE A 127 -5.17 -7.22 -3.62
N LEU A 128 -4.03 -7.82 -3.97
CA LEU A 128 -2.70 -7.21 -3.75
C LEU A 128 -2.48 -5.98 -4.63
N GLU A 129 -2.90 -6.02 -5.90
CA GLU A 129 -2.80 -4.85 -6.79
C GLU A 129 -3.77 -3.73 -6.37
N SER A 130 -4.98 -4.06 -5.93
CA SER A 130 -5.92 -3.08 -5.38
C SER A 130 -5.37 -2.43 -4.11
N LEU A 131 -4.82 -3.22 -3.19
CA LEU A 131 -4.19 -2.72 -1.97
C LEU A 131 -3.03 -1.78 -2.28
N LYS A 132 -2.18 -2.15 -3.24
CA LYS A 132 -1.06 -1.34 -3.73
C LYS A 132 -1.53 -0.01 -4.34
N SER A 133 -2.58 -0.03 -5.16
CA SER A 133 -3.18 1.19 -5.71
C SER A 133 -3.64 2.15 -4.61
N ILE A 134 -4.39 1.63 -3.63
CA ILE A 134 -4.89 2.41 -2.49
C ILE A 134 -3.75 3.04 -1.70
N LEU A 135 -2.72 2.25 -1.35
CA LEU A 135 -1.59 2.74 -0.55
C LEU A 135 -0.73 3.74 -1.32
N ARG A 136 -0.57 3.58 -2.64
CA ARG A 136 0.09 4.59 -3.48
C ARG A 136 -0.69 5.90 -3.53
N GLY A 137 -2.01 5.83 -3.64
CA GLY A 137 -2.89 7.01 -3.57
C GLY A 137 -2.69 7.77 -2.26
N LYS A 138 -2.66 7.05 -1.12
CA LYS A 138 -2.38 7.65 0.20
C LYS A 138 -0.98 8.25 0.30
N TYR A 139 0.03 7.53 -0.20
CA TYR A 139 1.40 8.03 -0.20
C TYR A 139 1.48 9.34 -0.99
N LEU A 140 0.95 9.39 -2.20
CA LEU A 140 0.90 10.61 -3.01
C LEU A 140 0.15 11.75 -2.29
N GLN A 141 -1.00 11.45 -1.68
CA GLN A 141 -1.76 12.43 -0.91
C GLN A 141 -0.93 13.00 0.25
N SER A 142 -0.21 12.16 0.99
CA SER A 142 0.68 12.58 2.09
C SER A 142 1.81 13.48 1.60
N CYS A 143 2.32 13.24 0.39
CA CYS A 143 3.34 14.09 -0.21
C CYS A 143 2.78 15.45 -0.64
N THR A 144 1.52 15.50 -1.12
CA THR A 144 0.89 16.74 -1.56
C THR A 144 0.35 17.61 -0.42
N SER A 145 -0.09 17.00 0.69
CA SER A 145 -0.59 17.75 1.86
C SER A 145 0.50 18.47 2.65
N MET A 146 1.78 18.29 2.28
CA MET A 146 2.92 18.98 2.87
C MET A 146 3.34 20.24 2.08
N SER A 147 2.67 20.58 0.98
CA SER A 147 2.88 21.82 0.21
C SER A 147 1.89 22.90 0.62
#